data_AF-A0A0D2J5M8-F1
#
_entry.id   AF-A0A0D2J5M8-F1
#
_cell.length_a   1.000
_cell.length_b   1.000
_cell.length_c   1.000
_cell.angle_alpha   90.00
_cell.angle_beta   90.00
_cell.angle_gamma   90.00
#
_symmetry.space_group_name_H-M   'P 1'
#
loop_
_entity.id
_entity.type
_entity.pdbx_description
1 polymer ?
#
loop_
_entity_poly.entity_id
_entity_poly.type
_entity_poly.pdbx_seq_one_letter_code
_entity_poly.pdbx_strand_id
1 'polypeptide(L)'
;MFMEHITGWGGRWTASDLEHVSIAIMFFGAGLCGLLIESPTIRSLLNARATEQSPREADSDDNSVRANPLPALTLLLLGLVISSHHQDSELAVKVHYQFGMFLIGFAACRLLTYVLWYSSPPKSSLPSRPLSKFMGAFCAMAAGLTFLAAARDVLQLLDAHDIMVTLVFAISASLTLFLMSWTLVLLGLMNWISKKQAREGEL
;
A
#
# COMPACT_ATOMS: atom_id res chain seq x y z
N MET A 1 8.09 -11.31 10.88
CA MET A 1 9.09 -10.23 10.98
C MET A 1 10.20 -10.64 11.97
N PHE A 2 10.76 -11.85 11.84
CA PHE A 2 11.74 -12.44 12.79
C PHE A 2 12.55 -13.56 12.10
N MET A 3 12.86 -13.39 10.81
CA MET A 3 13.57 -14.40 10.01
C MET A 3 14.73 -13.80 9.20
N GLU A 4 15.17 -12.58 9.54
CA GLU A 4 16.20 -11.84 8.79
C GLU A 4 17.56 -12.54 8.75
N HIS A 5 17.82 -13.44 9.70
CA HIS A 5 19.06 -14.22 9.78
C HIS A 5 18.84 -15.73 9.54
N ILE A 6 17.66 -16.17 9.07
CA ILE A 6 17.42 -17.61 8.85
C ILE A 6 18.25 -18.17 7.69
N THR A 7 18.51 -17.36 6.66
CA THR A 7 19.40 -17.75 5.55
C THR A 7 20.86 -17.91 5.98
N GLY A 8 21.24 -17.43 7.17
CA GLY A 8 22.61 -17.46 7.69
C GLY A 8 22.72 -17.88 9.15
N TRP A 9 21.75 -18.64 9.68
CA TRP A 9 21.64 -18.92 11.12
C TRP A 9 22.93 -19.52 11.71
N GLY A 10 23.53 -18.81 12.67
CA GLY A 10 24.82 -19.19 13.28
C GLY A 10 26.05 -18.65 12.55
N GLY A 11 25.85 -17.90 11.47
CA GLY A 11 26.88 -17.20 10.70
C GLY A 11 27.09 -15.75 11.15
N ARG A 12 27.89 -15.01 10.39
CA ARG A 12 28.11 -13.57 10.62
C ARG A 12 26.94 -12.78 10.05
N TRP A 13 26.55 -11.71 10.75
CA TRP A 13 25.58 -10.75 10.24
C TRP A 13 26.07 -10.11 8.94
N THR A 14 25.21 -10.11 7.93
CA THR A 14 25.49 -9.47 6.64
C THR A 14 24.86 -8.09 6.56
N ALA A 15 25.28 -7.27 5.58
CA ALA A 15 24.65 -5.98 5.33
C ALA A 15 23.16 -6.11 4.96
N SER A 16 22.79 -7.18 4.22
CA SER A 16 21.40 -7.46 3.86
C SER A 16 20.55 -7.82 5.08
N ASP A 17 21.11 -8.56 6.05
CA ASP A 17 20.41 -8.87 7.30
C ASP A 17 20.07 -7.58 8.06
N LEU A 18 21.03 -6.65 8.14
CA LEU A 18 20.85 -5.35 8.79
C LEU A 18 19.83 -4.46 8.05
N GLU A 19 19.81 -4.52 6.72
CA GLU A 19 18.80 -3.81 5.92
C GLU A 19 17.38 -4.34 6.23
N HIS A 20 17.19 -5.66 6.27
CA HIS A 20 15.91 -6.26 6.65
C HIS A 20 15.46 -5.89 8.08
N VAL A 21 16.38 -5.90 9.05
CA VAL A 21 16.12 -5.43 10.42
C VAL A 21 15.67 -3.98 10.42
N SER A 22 16.34 -3.12 9.65
CA SER A 22 16.02 -1.70 9.59
C SER A 22 14.62 -1.44 9.04
N ILE A 23 14.18 -2.22 8.04
CA ILE A 23 12.81 -2.19 7.52
C ILE A 23 11.81 -2.59 8.62
N ALA A 24 12.11 -3.63 9.40
CA ALA A 24 11.26 -4.05 10.51
C ALA A 24 11.08 -2.93 11.57
N ILE A 25 12.17 -2.28 11.96
CA ILE A 25 12.16 -1.14 12.89
C ILE A 25 11.35 0.02 12.32
N MET A 26 11.51 0.33 11.03
CA MET A 26 10.75 1.38 10.35
C MET A 26 9.24 1.09 10.40
N PHE A 27 8.82 -0.14 10.10
CA PHE A 27 7.41 -0.54 10.17
C PHE A 27 6.85 -0.44 11.59
N PHE A 28 7.62 -0.85 12.60
CA PHE A 28 7.21 -0.73 14.00
C PHE A 28 7.04 0.74 14.41
N GLY A 29 8.03 1.59 14.13
CA GLY A 29 7.98 3.01 14.47
C GLY A 29 6.84 3.75 13.76
N ALA A 30 6.66 3.50 12.46
CA ALA A 30 5.58 4.12 11.70
C ALA A 30 4.19 3.62 12.14
N GLY A 31 4.06 2.32 12.47
CA GLY A 31 2.83 1.75 13.00
C GLY A 31 2.45 2.34 14.37
N LEU A 32 3.41 2.43 15.28
CA LEU A 32 3.21 3.06 16.59
C LEU A 32 2.82 4.54 16.44
N CYS A 33 3.54 5.29 15.61
CA CYS A 33 3.22 6.69 15.34
C CYS A 33 1.81 6.86 14.75
N GLY A 34 1.44 6.01 13.80
CA GLY A 34 0.10 5.99 13.20
C GLY A 34 -1.01 5.76 14.23
N LEU A 35 -0.82 4.79 15.13
CA LEU A 35 -1.77 4.52 16.22
C LEU A 35 -1.86 5.67 17.23
N LEU A 36 -0.74 6.32 17.54
CA LEU A 36 -0.72 7.46 18.46
C LEU A 36 -1.46 8.68 17.89
N ILE A 37 -1.34 8.94 16.59
CA ILE A 37 -2.04 10.06 15.92
C ILE A 37 -3.56 9.82 15.85
N GLU A 38 -3.97 8.56 15.71
CA GLU A 38 -5.40 8.18 15.73
C GLU A 38 -5.98 8.11 17.15
N SER A 39 -5.14 8.10 18.19
CA SER A 39 -5.59 7.96 19.57
C SER A 39 -6.30 9.23 20.09
N PRO A 40 -7.54 9.12 20.59
CA PRO A 40 -8.29 10.26 21.12
C PRO A 40 -7.64 10.85 22.38
N THR A 41 -6.98 10.01 23.20
CA THR A 41 -6.30 10.43 24.43
C THR A 41 -5.05 11.26 24.13
N ILE A 42 -4.23 10.82 23.17
CA ILE A 42 -3.04 11.58 22.78
C ILE A 42 -3.47 12.90 22.13
N ARG A 43 -4.52 12.87 21.30
CA ARG A 43 -5.06 14.08 20.69
C ARG A 43 -5.61 15.07 21.71
N SER A 44 -6.32 14.62 22.73
CA SER A 44 -6.82 15.51 23.80
C SER A 44 -5.66 16.13 24.58
N LEU A 45 -4.58 15.38 24.85
CA LEU A 45 -3.38 15.90 25.51
C LEU A 45 -2.63 16.92 24.63
N LEU A 46 -2.50 16.67 23.33
CA LEU A 46 -1.87 17.59 22.39
C LEU A 46 -2.70 18.87 22.21
N ASN A 47 -4.03 18.73 22.15
CA ASN A 47 -4.95 19.84 22.00
C ASN A 47 -5.19 20.62 23.30
N ALA A 48 -4.98 20.02 24.47
CA ALA A 48 -5.17 20.67 25.77
C ALA A 48 -4.36 21.98 25.88
N ARG A 49 -3.13 22.00 25.33
CA ARG A 49 -2.30 23.21 25.28
C ARG A 49 -2.80 24.27 24.29
N ALA A 50 -3.47 23.86 23.21
CA ALA A 50 -4.00 24.79 22.21
C ALA A 50 -5.31 25.46 22.70
N THR A 51 -6.13 24.73 23.46
CA THR A 51 -7.38 25.25 24.04
C THR A 51 -7.11 26.29 25.14
N GLU A 52 -6.00 26.22 25.86
CA GLU A 52 -5.62 27.24 26.86
C GLU A 52 -5.24 28.60 26.24
N GLN A 53 -4.85 28.64 24.96
CA GLN A 53 -4.35 29.85 24.30
C GLN A 53 -5.40 30.61 23.46
N SER A 54 -6.56 30.04 23.18
CA SER A 54 -7.61 30.72 22.40
C SER A 54 -9.01 30.18 22.73
N PRO A 55 -9.86 30.93 23.44
CA PRO A 55 -11.23 30.53 23.75
C PRO A 55 -12.19 30.82 22.57
N ARG A 56 -11.78 30.53 21.34
CA ARG A 56 -12.64 30.67 20.15
C ARG A 56 -13.28 29.34 19.83
N GLU A 57 -14.61 29.35 20.03
CA GLU A 57 -15.63 28.48 19.44
C GLU A 57 -15.10 27.14 18.91
N ALA A 58 -15.33 26.09 19.69
CA ALA A 58 -15.28 24.70 19.26
C ALA A 58 -16.35 24.49 18.18
N ASP A 59 -16.09 25.02 16.99
CA ASP A 59 -16.93 24.81 15.84
C ASP A 59 -16.87 23.33 15.48
N SER A 60 -18.04 22.77 15.29
CA SER A 60 -18.33 21.35 15.15
C SER A 60 -17.88 20.78 13.81
N ASP A 61 -16.59 20.92 13.46
CA ASP A 61 -15.97 20.30 12.29
C ASP A 61 -15.68 18.81 12.55
N ASP A 62 -16.71 18.05 12.94
CA ASP A 62 -16.66 16.58 13.05
C ASP A 62 -16.60 15.89 11.67
N ASN A 63 -16.55 16.67 10.58
CA ASN A 63 -16.50 16.18 9.22
C ASN A 63 -15.12 16.30 8.54
N SER A 64 -14.07 16.69 9.29
CA SER A 64 -12.71 16.64 8.76
C SER A 64 -12.35 15.17 8.48
N VAL A 65 -12.14 14.83 7.20
CA VAL A 65 -11.75 13.48 6.78
C VAL A 65 -10.49 13.07 7.57
N ARG A 66 -10.65 12.14 8.52
CA ARG A 66 -9.57 11.65 9.38
C ARG A 66 -8.69 10.71 8.57
N ALA A 67 -7.74 11.27 7.84
CA ALA A 67 -6.79 10.53 7.02
C ALA A 67 -5.48 10.35 7.78
N ASN A 68 -5.08 9.10 8.03
CA ASN A 68 -3.75 8.79 8.52
C ASN A 68 -2.76 8.62 7.35
N PRO A 69 -1.75 9.50 7.20
CA PRO A 69 -0.79 9.42 6.11
C PRO A 69 0.31 8.38 6.37
N LEU A 70 0.48 7.90 7.61
CA LEU A 70 1.60 7.03 8.00
C LEU A 70 1.65 5.72 7.18
N PRO A 71 0.54 5.02 6.91
CA PRO A 71 0.59 3.82 6.06
C PRO A 71 1.09 4.10 4.64
N ALA A 72 0.64 5.21 4.02
CA ALA A 72 1.09 5.60 2.69
C ALA A 72 2.57 6.00 2.68
N LEU A 73 3.00 6.76 3.68
CA LEU A 73 4.39 7.15 3.85
C LEU A 73 5.31 5.95 4.08
N THR A 74 4.88 4.98 4.89
CA THR A 74 5.65 3.76 5.17
C THR A 74 5.90 2.95 3.90
N LEU A 75 4.88 2.82 3.06
CA LEU A 75 5.00 2.11 1.79
C LEU A 75 5.80 2.89 0.74
N LEU A 76 5.74 4.23 0.76
CA LEU A 76 6.62 5.07 -0.06
C LEU A 76 8.09 4.82 0.31
N LEU A 77 8.42 4.87 1.60
CA LEU A 77 9.77 4.64 2.08
C LEU A 77 10.24 3.20 1.80
N LEU A 78 9.38 2.21 2.03
CA LEU A 78 9.67 0.83 1.66
C LEU A 78 9.97 0.69 0.16
N GLY A 79 9.18 1.34 -0.69
CA GLY A 79 9.41 1.34 -2.13
C GLY A 79 10.76 1.94 -2.51
N LEU A 80 11.14 3.07 -1.90
CA LEU A 80 12.46 3.69 -2.13
C LEU A 80 13.61 2.79 -1.67
N VAL A 81 13.50 2.18 -0.48
CA VAL A 81 14.52 1.26 0.05
C VAL A 81 14.66 0.06 -0.88
N ILE A 82 13.57 -0.67 -1.15
CA ILE A 82 13.64 -1.89 -1.96
C ILE A 82 14.03 -1.62 -3.42
N SER A 83 13.66 -0.47 -3.99
CA SER A 83 14.10 -0.10 -5.35
C SER A 83 15.60 0.18 -5.44
N SER A 84 16.28 0.45 -4.33
CA SER A 84 17.73 0.67 -4.26
C SER A 84 18.49 -0.48 -3.60
N HIS A 85 17.79 -1.56 -3.25
CA HIS A 85 18.37 -2.74 -2.60
C HIS A 85 19.32 -3.46 -3.57
N HIS A 86 20.54 -3.73 -3.11
CA HIS A 86 21.54 -4.45 -3.90
C HIS A 86 21.16 -5.94 -4.02
N GLN A 87 21.30 -6.54 -5.20
CA GLN A 87 20.99 -7.95 -5.44
C GLN A 87 22.14 -8.62 -6.21
N ASP A 88 22.23 -9.94 -6.09
CA ASP A 88 23.34 -10.73 -6.65
C ASP A 88 23.29 -10.85 -8.19
N SER A 89 22.10 -10.67 -8.79
CA SER A 89 21.92 -10.71 -10.25
C SER A 89 21.22 -9.48 -10.79
N GLU A 90 21.52 -9.12 -12.04
CA GLU A 90 20.90 -7.98 -12.73
C GLU A 90 19.38 -8.16 -12.85
N LEU A 91 18.92 -9.39 -13.11
CA LEU A 91 17.49 -9.72 -13.13
C LEU A 91 16.84 -9.41 -11.77
N ALA A 92 17.46 -9.85 -10.67
CA ALA A 92 16.98 -9.61 -9.33
C ALA A 92 16.91 -8.12 -8.97
N VAL A 93 17.94 -7.34 -9.33
CA VAL A 93 17.95 -5.87 -9.16
C VAL A 93 16.76 -5.25 -9.87
N LYS A 94 16.53 -5.60 -11.15
CA LYS A 94 15.45 -4.99 -11.94
C LYS A 94 14.05 -5.40 -11.45
N VAL A 95 13.86 -6.64 -10.98
CA VAL A 95 12.58 -7.08 -10.40
C VAL A 95 12.29 -6.36 -9.08
N HIS A 96 13.28 -6.22 -8.19
CA HIS A 96 13.13 -5.46 -6.94
C HIS A 96 12.88 -3.96 -7.19
N TYR A 97 13.57 -3.37 -8.18
CA TYR A 97 13.30 -2.02 -8.64
C TYR A 97 11.84 -1.85 -9.06
N GLN A 98 11.33 -2.76 -9.89
CA GLN A 98 9.94 -2.71 -10.37
C GLN A 98 8.92 -2.87 -9.24
N PHE A 99 9.17 -3.77 -8.29
CA PHE A 99 8.34 -3.93 -7.10
C PHE A 99 8.27 -2.63 -6.28
N GLY A 100 9.42 -2.02 -5.97
CA GLY A 100 9.45 -0.78 -5.21
C GLY A 100 8.79 0.39 -5.95
N MET A 101 8.91 0.47 -7.29
CA MET A 101 8.21 1.48 -8.09
C MET A 101 6.69 1.34 -8.01
N PHE A 102 6.16 0.12 -7.93
CA PHE A 102 4.73 -0.09 -7.71
C PHE A 102 4.29 0.33 -6.31
N LEU A 103 5.10 0.10 -5.26
CA LEU A 103 4.81 0.61 -3.92
C LEU A 103 4.81 2.15 -3.86
N ILE A 104 5.77 2.79 -4.53
CA ILE A 104 5.81 4.26 -4.67
C ILE A 104 4.55 4.77 -5.39
N GLY A 105 4.17 4.11 -6.51
CA GLY A 105 2.95 4.44 -7.25
C GLY A 105 1.67 4.29 -6.41
N PHE A 106 1.57 3.24 -5.60
CA PHE A 106 0.47 3.05 -4.66
C PHE A 106 0.42 4.16 -3.62
N ALA A 107 1.55 4.47 -2.98
CA ALA A 107 1.63 5.52 -1.99
C ALA A 107 1.24 6.89 -2.56
N ALA A 108 1.72 7.23 -3.76
CA ALA A 108 1.35 8.45 -4.47
C ALA A 108 -0.16 8.52 -4.75
N CYS A 109 -0.77 7.43 -5.24
CA CYS A 109 -2.22 7.35 -5.45
C CYS A 109 -3.01 7.51 -4.14
N ARG A 110 -2.49 6.96 -3.02
CA ARG A 110 -3.13 7.07 -1.71
C ARG A 110 -3.07 8.49 -1.17
N LEU A 111 -1.92 9.16 -1.27
CA LEU A 111 -1.76 10.57 -0.91
C LEU A 111 -2.64 11.48 -1.76
N LEU A 112 -2.70 11.24 -3.08
CA LEU A 112 -3.60 11.97 -3.98
C LEU A 112 -5.06 11.80 -3.55
N THR A 113 -5.46 10.60 -3.11
CA THR A 113 -6.81 10.37 -2.58
C THR A 113 -7.10 11.22 -1.34
N TYR A 114 -6.12 11.37 -0.44
CA TYR A 114 -6.25 12.25 0.73
C TYR A 114 -6.38 13.73 0.34
N VAL A 115 -5.56 14.19 -0.61
CA VAL A 115 -5.66 15.56 -1.14
C VAL A 115 -7.04 15.80 -1.76
N LEU A 116 -7.54 14.88 -2.58
CA LEU A 116 -8.87 14.99 -3.18
C LEU A 116 -9.99 15.00 -2.14
N TRP A 117 -9.86 14.21 -1.07
CA TRP A 117 -10.83 14.22 0.02
C TRP A 117 -10.79 15.50 0.86
N TYR A 118 -9.61 16.08 1.05
CA TYR A 118 -9.47 17.37 1.71
C TYR A 118 -10.11 18.50 0.89
N SER A 119 -9.86 18.53 -0.42
CA SER A 119 -10.43 19.54 -1.32
C SER A 119 -11.91 19.31 -1.64
N SER A 120 -12.39 18.07 -1.56
CA SER A 120 -13.77 17.69 -1.89
C SER A 120 -14.23 16.53 -0.99
N PRO A 121 -14.67 16.85 0.24
CA PRO A 121 -15.08 15.85 1.22
C PRO A 121 -16.22 14.95 0.68
N PRO A 122 -16.15 13.62 0.90
CA PRO A 122 -17.19 12.71 0.46
C PRO A 122 -18.52 13.05 1.15
N LYS A 123 -19.55 13.37 0.37
CA LYS A 123 -20.88 13.76 0.85
C LYS A 123 -21.85 12.59 1.07
N SER A 124 -21.44 11.38 0.71
CA SER A 124 -22.27 10.17 0.76
C SER A 124 -21.45 9.01 1.29
N SER A 125 -22.12 8.09 2.00
CA SER A 125 -21.57 6.80 2.41
C SER A 125 -21.39 5.83 1.23
N LEU A 126 -21.92 6.15 0.05
CA LEU A 126 -21.68 5.37 -1.16
C LEU A 126 -20.20 5.48 -1.57
N PRO A 127 -19.60 4.37 -2.06
CA PRO A 127 -18.19 4.35 -2.41
C PRO A 127 -17.92 5.34 -3.56
N SER A 128 -17.24 6.44 -3.23
CA SER A 128 -16.69 7.36 -4.22
C SER A 128 -15.67 6.61 -5.09
N ARG A 129 -15.74 6.81 -6.41
CA ARG A 129 -14.89 6.15 -7.42
C ARG A 129 -13.84 7.10 -8.03
N PRO A 130 -13.02 7.83 -7.25
CA PRO A 130 -11.97 8.65 -7.83
C PRO A 130 -10.95 7.75 -8.53
N LEU A 131 -10.43 8.22 -9.67
CA LEU A 131 -9.45 7.51 -10.49
C LEU A 131 -8.21 7.08 -9.68
N SER A 132 -7.81 7.89 -8.70
CA SER A 132 -6.70 7.60 -7.79
C SER A 132 -6.86 6.28 -7.03
N LYS A 133 -8.08 5.88 -6.65
CA LYS A 133 -8.32 4.59 -5.96
C LYS A 133 -8.13 3.41 -6.91
N PHE A 134 -8.56 3.55 -8.18
CA PHE A 134 -8.38 2.52 -9.19
C PHE A 134 -6.90 2.32 -9.53
N MET A 135 -6.17 3.41 -9.79
CA MET A 135 -4.73 3.37 -10.04
C MET A 135 -3.96 2.83 -8.83
N GLY A 136 -4.34 3.22 -7.61
CA GLY A 136 -3.78 2.67 -6.38
C GLY A 136 -3.99 1.16 -6.28
N ALA A 137 -5.20 0.66 -6.54
CA ALA A 137 -5.47 -0.78 -6.53
C ALA A 137 -4.61 -1.54 -7.54
N PHE A 138 -4.45 -1.01 -8.75
CA PHE A 138 -3.54 -1.58 -9.75
C PHE A 138 -2.10 -1.64 -9.23
N CYS A 139 -1.56 -0.53 -8.71
CA CYS A 139 -0.20 -0.49 -8.18
C CYS A 139 0.00 -1.48 -7.01
N ALA A 140 -0.95 -1.58 -6.08
CA ALA A 140 -0.86 -2.49 -4.95
C ALA A 140 -0.88 -3.97 -5.39
N MET A 141 -1.77 -4.33 -6.31
CA MET A 141 -1.86 -5.70 -6.83
C MET A 141 -0.62 -6.07 -7.65
N ALA A 142 -0.14 -5.15 -8.50
CA ALA A 142 1.07 -5.36 -9.29
C ALA A 142 2.32 -5.45 -8.41
N ALA A 143 2.40 -4.65 -7.32
CA ALA A 143 3.43 -4.81 -6.30
C ALA A 143 3.38 -6.21 -5.67
N GLY A 144 2.20 -6.73 -5.35
CA GLY A 144 2.05 -8.09 -4.83
C GLY A 144 2.55 -9.18 -5.78
N LEU A 145 2.19 -9.11 -7.06
CA LEU A 145 2.65 -10.10 -8.05
C LEU A 145 4.16 -10.01 -8.31
N THR A 146 4.70 -8.80 -8.42
CA THR A 146 6.15 -8.60 -8.59
C THR A 146 6.94 -9.01 -7.35
N PHE A 147 6.39 -8.82 -6.15
CA PHE A 147 6.97 -9.32 -4.90
C PHE A 147 7.05 -10.85 -4.87
N LEU A 148 6.00 -11.55 -5.34
CA LEU A 148 6.04 -13.01 -5.49
C LEU A 148 7.12 -13.45 -6.49
N ALA A 149 7.27 -12.72 -7.60
CA ALA A 149 8.33 -12.98 -8.58
C ALA A 149 9.74 -12.68 -8.07
N ALA A 150 9.87 -11.85 -7.03
CA ALA A 150 11.14 -11.49 -6.41
C ALA A 150 11.69 -12.55 -5.43
N ALA A 151 11.00 -13.69 -5.26
CA ALA A 151 11.51 -14.81 -4.47
C ALA A 151 12.80 -15.37 -5.08
N ARG A 152 13.80 -15.66 -4.24
CA ARG A 152 15.15 -16.11 -4.68
C ARG A 152 15.08 -17.29 -5.66
N ASP A 153 14.30 -18.32 -5.35
CA ASP A 153 14.19 -19.52 -6.18
C ASP A 153 13.52 -19.23 -7.54
N VAL A 154 12.55 -18.30 -7.56
CA VAL A 154 11.89 -17.87 -8.80
C VAL A 154 12.88 -17.08 -9.66
N LEU A 155 13.63 -16.15 -9.06
CA LEU A 155 14.64 -15.36 -9.75
C LEU A 155 15.75 -16.25 -10.33
N GLN A 156 16.23 -17.24 -9.57
CA GLN A 156 17.24 -18.20 -10.06
C GLN A 156 16.72 -19.00 -11.26
N LEU A 157 15.46 -19.45 -11.21
CA LEU A 157 14.85 -20.18 -12.33
C LEU A 157 14.69 -19.31 -13.58
N LEU A 158 14.24 -18.06 -13.40
CA LEU A 158 14.09 -17.10 -14.49
C LEU A 158 15.45 -16.75 -15.12
N ASP A 159 16.48 -16.57 -14.30
CA ASP A 159 17.86 -16.29 -14.73
C ASP A 159 18.46 -17.49 -15.48
N ALA A 160 18.26 -18.71 -14.98
CA ALA A 160 18.70 -19.95 -15.63
C ALA A 160 18.06 -20.21 -17.01
N HIS A 161 16.93 -19.55 -17.30
CA HIS A 161 16.21 -19.65 -18.57
C HIS A 161 16.28 -18.35 -19.40
N ASP A 162 17.18 -17.42 -19.06
CA ASP A 162 17.38 -16.14 -19.77
C ASP A 162 16.08 -15.33 -19.95
N ILE A 163 15.17 -15.41 -18.96
CA ILE A 163 13.89 -14.73 -19.04
C ILE A 163 14.07 -13.23 -18.83
N MET A 164 13.66 -12.45 -19.82
CA MET A 164 13.71 -11.00 -19.75
C MET A 164 12.81 -10.44 -18.64
N VAL A 165 13.32 -9.47 -17.88
CA VAL A 165 12.52 -8.75 -16.86
C VAL A 165 11.27 -8.08 -17.45
N THR A 166 11.33 -7.65 -18.72
CA THR A 166 10.19 -7.04 -19.42
C THR A 166 9.03 -8.03 -19.58
N LEU A 167 9.31 -9.33 -19.72
CA LEU A 167 8.29 -10.37 -19.76
C LEU A 167 7.66 -10.56 -18.38
N VAL A 168 8.47 -10.63 -17.32
CA VAL A 168 7.98 -10.72 -15.93
C VAL A 168 7.06 -9.54 -15.60
N PHE A 169 7.45 -8.34 -16.01
CA PHE A 169 6.64 -7.13 -15.87
C PHE A 169 5.33 -7.21 -16.67
N ALA A 170 5.40 -7.57 -17.96
CA ALA A 170 4.22 -7.67 -18.81
C ALA A 170 3.20 -8.68 -18.27
N ILE A 171 3.67 -9.84 -17.80
CA ILE A 171 2.82 -10.86 -17.18
C ILE A 171 2.20 -10.34 -15.89
N SER A 172 2.99 -9.72 -15.01
CA SER A 172 2.51 -9.19 -13.73
C SER A 172 1.45 -8.09 -13.93
N ALA A 173 1.69 -7.15 -14.85
CA ALA A 173 0.74 -6.10 -15.17
C ALA A 173 -0.54 -6.64 -15.84
N SER A 174 -0.40 -7.56 -16.80
CA SER A 174 -1.53 -8.16 -17.51
C SER A 174 -2.40 -8.99 -16.57
N LEU A 175 -1.79 -9.82 -15.71
CA LEU A 175 -2.52 -10.60 -14.72
C LEU A 175 -3.21 -9.70 -13.70
N THR A 176 -2.58 -8.60 -13.29
CA THR A 176 -3.22 -7.60 -12.42
C THR A 176 -4.49 -7.04 -13.06
N LEU A 177 -4.40 -6.55 -14.29
CA LEU A 177 -5.54 -5.98 -15.01
C LEU A 177 -6.64 -7.01 -15.27
N PHE A 178 -6.26 -8.25 -15.58
CA PHE A 178 -7.19 -9.35 -15.76
C PHE A 178 -7.96 -9.65 -14.45
N LEU A 179 -7.26 -9.77 -13.32
CA LEU A 179 -7.87 -10.00 -12.00
C LEU A 179 -8.75 -8.84 -11.54
N MET A 180 -8.33 -7.60 -11.79
CA MET A 180 -9.16 -6.42 -11.53
C MET A 180 -10.42 -6.43 -12.38
N SER A 181 -10.29 -6.74 -13.68
CA SER A 181 -11.44 -6.84 -14.60
C SER A 181 -12.41 -7.93 -14.15
N TRP A 182 -11.90 -9.10 -13.75
CA TRP A 182 -12.70 -10.19 -13.21
C TRP A 182 -13.46 -9.78 -11.94
N THR A 183 -12.79 -9.08 -11.03
CA THR A 183 -13.42 -8.57 -9.80
C THR A 183 -14.54 -7.57 -10.12
N LEU A 184 -14.33 -6.68 -11.09
CA LEU A 184 -15.37 -5.75 -11.54
C LEU A 184 -16.58 -6.47 -12.15
N VAL A 185 -16.37 -7.54 -12.92
CA VAL A 185 -17.44 -8.38 -13.45
C VAL A 185 -18.24 -9.03 -12.31
N LEU A 186 -17.56 -9.62 -11.32
CA LEU A 186 -18.23 -10.25 -10.17
C LEU A 186 -19.04 -9.25 -9.35
N LEU A 187 -18.47 -8.07 -9.06
CA LEU A 187 -19.19 -7.00 -8.36
C LEU A 187 -20.38 -6.49 -9.18
N GLY A 188 -20.23 -6.39 -10.51
CA GLY A 188 -21.31 -6.03 -11.42
C GLY A 188 -22.45 -7.04 -11.38
N LEU A 189 -22.14 -8.33 -11.45
CA LEU A 189 -23.11 -9.42 -11.39
C LEU A 189 -23.85 -9.45 -10.05
N MET A 190 -23.12 -9.33 -8.93
CA MET A 190 -23.71 -9.29 -7.59
C MET A 190 -24.71 -8.13 -7.47
N ASN A 191 -24.29 -6.92 -7.87
CA ASN A 191 -25.16 -5.75 -7.84
C ASN A 191 -26.37 -5.88 -8.78
N TRP A 192 -26.21 -6.54 -9.93
CA TRP A 192 -27.32 -6.80 -10.85
C TRP A 192 -28.35 -7.75 -10.24
N ILE A 193 -27.91 -8.83 -9.60
CA ILE A 193 -28.78 -9.79 -8.91
C ILE A 193 -29.52 -9.09 -7.76
N SER A 194 -28.82 -8.33 -6.91
CA SER A 194 -29.46 -7.61 -5.79
C SER A 194 -30.51 -6.60 -6.28
N LYS A 195 -30.24 -5.90 -7.39
CA LYS A 195 -31.23 -5.00 -8.02
C LYS A 195 -32.44 -5.75 -8.55
N LYS A 196 -32.24 -6.95 -9.11
CA LYS A 196 -33.35 -7.78 -9.61
C LYS A 196 -34.22 -8.27 -8.46
N GLN A 197 -33.62 -8.78 -7.37
CA GLN A 197 -34.34 -9.24 -6.18
C GLN A 197 -35.14 -8.13 -5.50
N ALA A 198 -34.57 -6.92 -5.38
CA ALA A 198 -35.29 -5.77 -4.82
C ALA A 198 -36.53 -5.42 -5.65
N ARG A 199 -36.46 -5.50 -6.98
CA ARG A 199 -37.61 -5.27 -7.86
C ARG A 199 -38.69 -6.36 -7.76
N GLU A 200 -38.28 -7.60 -7.51
CA GLU A 200 -39.21 -8.74 -7.39
C GLU A 200 -39.86 -8.81 -6.00
N GLY A 201 -39.21 -8.30 -4.94
CA GLY A 201 -39.76 -8.25 -3.58
C GLY A 201 -40.59 -7.01 -3.23
N GLU A 202 -40.70 -6.05 -4.15
CA GLU A 202 -41.59 -4.87 -4.07
C GLU A 202 -42.98 -5.12 -4.70
N LEU A 203 -43.23 -6.34 -5.23
CA LEU A 203 -44.51 -6.82 -5.75
C LEU A 203 -45.18 -7.80 -4.76
#